data_AF-A0A3B8QIU4-F1
#
_entry.id   AF-A0A3B8QIU4-F1
#
_cell.length_a   1.000
_cell.length_b   1.000
_cell.length_c   1.000
_cell.angle_alpha   90.00
_cell.angle_beta   90.00
_cell.angle_gamma   90.00
#
_symmetry.space_group_name_H-M   'P 1'
#
loop_
_entity.id
_entity.type
_entity.pdbx_description
1 polymer ?
#
loop_
_entity_poly.entity_id
_entity_poly.type
_entity_poly.pdbx_seq_one_letter_code
_entity_poly.pdbx_strand_id
1 'polypeptide(L)' 'MKKYSFWALVLSGALQMACDKPTCPPGNPNPDCPCPAVYDPVCGCDGKTYGNDCEAGCAGVESWTPGECGG' A
#
# COMPACT_ATOMS: atom_id res chain seq x y z
N MET A 1 1.42 14.38 -10.75
CA MET A 1 2.48 15.16 -11.42
C MET A 1 3.73 15.18 -10.52
N LYS A 2 4.55 14.12 -10.55
CA LYS A 2 5.85 14.11 -9.87
C LYS A 2 6.88 14.57 -10.90
N LYS A 3 7.53 15.69 -10.62
CA LYS A 3 8.42 16.44 -11.51
C LYS A 3 9.70 15.64 -11.73
N TYR A 4 9.74 14.78 -12.75
CA TYR A 4 10.98 14.12 -13.18
C TYR A 4 11.78 15.10 -14.05
N SER A 5 12.91 15.55 -13.52
CA SER A 5 13.79 16.55 -14.15
C SER A 5 14.50 15.93 -15.37
N PHE A 6 14.26 16.52 -16.54
CA PHE A 6 14.60 16.04 -17.88
C PHE A 6 16.09 16.11 -18.28
N TRP A 7 17.03 16.10 -17.32
CA TRP A 7 18.48 16.17 -17.60
C TRP A 7 19.22 14.89 -17.19
N ALA A 8 18.76 13.73 -17.65
CA ALA A 8 19.44 12.46 -17.43
C ALA A 8 19.88 11.82 -18.77
N LEU A 9 20.88 12.44 -19.41
CA LEU A 9 21.73 11.75 -20.38
C LEU A 9 22.90 11.13 -19.61
N VAL A 10 22.75 9.87 -19.21
CA VAL A 10 23.90 9.02 -18.83
C VAL A 10 23.68 7.61 -19.36
N LEU A 11 24.43 7.32 -20.42
CA LEU A 11 24.63 6.03 -21.04
C LEU A 11 25.31 5.07 -20.06
N SER A 12 24.55 4.19 -19.41
CA SER A 12 24.98 2.86 -18.97
C SER A 12 23.75 2.11 -18.50
N GLY A 13 23.42 1.04 -19.24
CA GLY A 13 22.28 0.18 -18.98
C GLY A 13 22.40 -0.52 -17.63
N ALA A 14 21.75 0.05 -16.63
CA ALA A 14 21.07 -0.60 -15.53
C ALA A 14 20.30 0.51 -14.80
N LEU A 15 19.35 1.17 -15.48
CA LEU A 15 18.32 1.85 -14.73
C LEU A 15 17.50 0.73 -14.10
N GLN A 16 17.77 0.42 -12.84
CA GLN A 16 16.92 -0.41 -12.02
C GLN A 16 15.50 0.20 -12.12
N MET A 17 14.73 -0.29 -13.08
CA MET A 17 13.33 -0.62 -12.91
C MET A 17 13.30 -1.77 -11.90
N ALA A 18 13.77 -1.51 -10.67
CA ALA A 18 13.04 -2.08 -9.58
C ALA A 18 11.65 -1.48 -9.77
N CYS A 19 10.71 -2.31 -10.18
CA CYS A 19 9.35 -2.12 -9.73
C CYS A 19 9.52 -2.13 -8.22
N ASP A 20 9.77 -0.96 -7.62
CA ASP A 20 9.87 -0.83 -6.18
C ASP A 20 8.58 -1.50 -5.73
N LYS A 21 8.73 -2.63 -5.03
CA LYS A 21 7.61 -3.26 -4.34
C LYS A 21 6.80 -2.11 -3.76
N PRO A 22 5.46 -2.11 -3.83
CA PRO A 22 4.70 -1.13 -3.08
C PRO A 22 5.09 -1.33 -1.62
N THR A 23 6.11 -0.61 -1.18
CA THR A 23 6.61 -0.66 0.16
C THR A 23 5.46 -0.06 0.90
N CYS A 24 4.72 -0.86 1.63
CA CYS A 24 3.77 -0.31 2.58
C CYS A 24 4.55 0.66 3.41
N PRO A 25 4.25 1.96 3.30
CA PRO A 25 4.82 2.89 4.22
C PRO A 25 4.40 2.42 5.62
N PRO A 26 5.32 2.40 6.60
CA PRO A 26 4.91 2.19 7.97
C PRO A 26 3.91 3.30 8.33
N GLY A 27 2.64 2.92 8.50
CA GLY A 27 1.61 3.84 8.98
C GLY A 27 1.59 3.95 10.49
N ASN A 28 0.64 4.74 11.01
CA ASN A 28 0.44 4.95 12.42
C ASN A 28 -0.85 4.24 12.86
N PRO A 29 -0.77 3.01 13.43
CA PRO A 29 -1.95 2.28 13.82
C PRO A 29 -2.67 2.97 14.99
N ASN A 30 -3.99 3.03 14.91
CA ASN A 30 -4.87 3.55 15.94
C ASN A 30 -5.88 2.45 16.37
N PRO A 31 -5.71 1.85 17.56
CA PRO A 31 -6.63 0.81 18.06
C PRO A 31 -8.01 1.35 18.46
N ASP A 32 -8.13 2.65 18.75
CA ASP A 32 -9.39 3.31 19.13
C ASP A 32 -10.14 3.89 17.91
N CYS A 33 -9.74 3.46 16.71
CA CYS A 33 -10.30 3.93 15.46
C CYS A 33 -11.71 3.36 15.23
N PRO A 34 -12.74 4.20 15.03
CA PRO A 34 -14.11 3.73 14.92
C PRO A 34 -14.38 3.10 13.54
N CYS A 35 -14.48 1.76 13.49
CA CYS A 35 -14.88 1.04 12.28
C CYS A 35 -16.23 0.35 12.42
N PRO A 36 -17.03 0.29 11.34
CA PRO A 36 -18.24 -0.52 11.30
C PRO A 36 -17.87 -2.02 11.34
N ALA A 37 -18.72 -2.83 11.97
CA ALA A 37 -18.60 -4.29 11.98
C ALA A 37 -19.16 -4.91 10.67
N VAL A 38 -18.72 -4.40 9.53
CA VAL A 38 -19.08 -4.89 8.19
C VAL A 38 -17.91 -5.70 7.64
N TYR A 39 -18.20 -6.89 7.12
CA TYR A 39 -17.21 -7.72 6.45
C TYR A 39 -17.22 -7.44 4.95
N ASP A 40 -16.19 -6.74 4.49
CA ASP A 40 -15.90 -6.40 3.09
C ASP A 40 -14.38 -6.45 2.89
N PRO A 41 -13.80 -7.67 2.80
CA PRO A 41 -12.39 -7.89 3.04
C PRO A 41 -11.50 -7.16 2.04
N VAL A 42 -10.33 -6.72 2.52
CA VAL A 42 -9.29 -6.12 1.68
C VAL A 42 -7.92 -6.73 1.96
N CYS A 43 -7.10 -6.85 0.93
CA CYS A 43 -5.72 -7.29 1.03
C CYS A 43 -4.82 -6.07 1.09
N GLY A 44 -4.26 -5.79 2.26
CA GLY A 44 -3.28 -4.73 2.45
C GLY A 44 -2.03 -4.96 1.62
N CYS A 45 -1.34 -3.88 1.26
CA CYS A 45 -0.05 -3.96 0.60
C CYS A 45 0.98 -4.78 1.44
N ASP A 46 0.71 -4.94 2.75
CA ASP A 46 1.57 -5.60 3.73
C ASP A 46 1.33 -7.11 3.75
N GLY A 47 0.46 -7.58 2.86
CA GLY A 47 0.11 -8.98 2.69
C GLY A 47 -0.87 -9.48 3.75
N LYS A 48 -1.51 -8.59 4.51
CA LYS A 48 -2.53 -8.96 5.49
C LYS A 48 -3.94 -8.70 4.97
N THR A 49 -4.84 -9.64 5.24
CA THR A 49 -6.27 -9.44 5.06
C THR A 49 -6.83 -8.64 6.23
N TYR A 50 -7.62 -7.63 5.92
CA TYR A 50 -8.41 -6.84 6.87
C TYR A 50 -9.89 -7.09 6.65
N GLY A 51 -10.72 -7.02 7.69
CA GLY A 51 -12.15 -7.29 7.59
C GLY A 51 -12.89 -6.26 6.75
N ASN A 52 -12.35 -5.04 6.68
CA ASN A 52 -12.76 -3.98 5.76
C ASN A 52 -11.64 -2.95 5.55
N ASP A 53 -11.89 -1.99 4.66
CA ASP A 53 -10.99 -0.88 4.35
C ASP A 53 -10.72 0.04 5.56
N CYS A 54 -11.72 0.27 6.40
CA CYS A 54 -11.56 1.03 7.64
C CYS A 54 -10.54 0.36 8.57
N GLU A 55 -10.68 -0.94 8.83
CA GLU A 55 -9.76 -1.70 9.68
C GLU A 55 -8.33 -1.69 9.13
N ALA A 56 -8.16 -1.77 7.81
CA ALA A 56 -6.85 -1.63 7.16
C ALA A 56 -6.23 -0.25 7.44
N GLY A 57 -7.02 0.82 7.26
CA GLY A 57 -6.59 2.18 7.57
C GLY A 57 -6.24 2.38 9.04
N CYS A 58 -7.03 1.84 9.97
CA CYS A 58 -6.75 1.90 11.40
C CYS A 58 -5.50 1.11 11.78
N ALA A 59 -5.12 0.08 11.02
CA ALA A 59 -3.84 -0.61 11.18
C ALA A 59 -2.66 0.14 10.55
N GLY A 60 -2.88 1.32 9.97
CA GLY A 60 -1.86 2.12 9.30
C GLY A 60 -1.52 1.62 7.90
N VAL A 61 -2.37 0.80 7.27
CA VAL A 61 -2.18 0.38 5.89
C VAL A 61 -2.95 1.35 5.00
N GLU A 62 -2.24 2.08 4.13
CA GLU A 62 -2.83 3.11 3.24
C GLU A 62 -3.11 2.62 1.82
N SER A 63 -2.73 1.38 1.50
CA SER A 63 -2.93 0.78 0.18
C SER A 63 -3.38 -0.66 0.33
N TRP A 64 -4.47 -1.00 -0.34
CA TRP A 64 -5.08 -2.32 -0.32
C TRP A 64 -5.82 -2.60 -1.63
N THR A 65 -6.11 -3.88 -1.89
CA THR A 65 -6.98 -4.33 -2.98
C THR A 65 -8.25 -4.98 -2.42
N PRO A 66 -9.41 -4.91 -3.11
CA PRO A 66 -10.60 -5.64 -2.69
C PRO A 66 -10.38 -7.15 -2.64
N GLY A 67 -10.98 -7.82 -1.67
CA GLY A 67 -10.85 -9.26 -1.42
C GLY A 67 -9.75 -9.61 -0.42
N GLU A 68 -9.76 -10.86 0.04
CA GLU A 68 -8.73 -11.39 0.94
C GLU A 68 -7.39 -11.58 0.20
N CYS A 69 -6.28 -11.54 0.93
CA CYS A 69 -4.98 -11.88 0.34
C CYS A 69 -4.94 -13.36 -0.08
N GLY A 70 -4.49 -13.62 -1.30
CA GLY A 70 -4.34 -14.98 -1.83
C GLY A 70 -5.64 -15.62 -2.35
N GLY A 71 -6.69 -14.82 -2.55
CA GLY A 71 -7.91 -15.22 -3.26
C GLY A 71 -7.76 -15.37 -4.77
#